data_AF-A0A3P7LVD6-F1
#
_entry.id   AF-A0A3P7LVD6-F1
#
_cell.length_a   1.000
_cell.length_b   1.000
_cell.length_c   1.000
_cell.angle_alpha   90.00
_cell.angle_beta   90.00
_cell.angle_gamma   90.00
#
_symmetry.space_group_name_H-M   'P 1'
#
loop_
_entity.id
_entity.type
_entity.pdbx_description
1 polymer ?
#
loop_
_entity_poly.entity_id
_entity_poly.type
_entity_poly.pdbx_seq_one_letter_code
_entity_poly.pdbx_strand_id
1 'polypeptide(L)'
;MYATSYEIAEGLLCSNHSRQVQIAALRVIKAVDPSLYDNKLINVLVRLFRNTCPQPTSTGESQMAVDILMNCVPEHQHTATLLLRTESTHPDDHEKWNYFYKAVESSGLQDDLVCWS
;
A
#
# COMPACT_ATOMS: atom_id res chain seq x y z
N MET A 1 19.28 -2.69 12.55
CA MET A 1 19.71 -3.61 11.47
C MET A 1 18.72 -3.70 10.30
N TYR A 2 17.64 -2.90 10.27
CA TYR A 2 16.58 -2.99 9.25
C TYR A 2 16.67 -1.96 8.10
N ALA A 3 17.52 -0.93 8.23
CA ALA A 3 17.60 0.15 7.24
C ALA A 3 17.98 -0.38 5.84
N THR A 4 19.00 -1.25 5.76
CA THR A 4 19.45 -1.80 4.47
C THR A 4 18.41 -2.71 3.82
N SER A 5 17.69 -3.54 4.58
CA SER A 5 16.61 -4.37 4.03
C SER A 5 15.42 -3.53 3.57
N TYR A 6 15.12 -2.45 4.28
CA TYR A 6 14.06 -1.51 3.93
C TYR A 6 14.39 -0.78 2.62
N GLU A 7 15.58 -0.18 2.52
CA GLU A 7 16.01 0.57 1.33
C GLU A 7 16.01 -0.31 0.08
N ILE A 8 16.46 -1.56 0.21
CA ILE A 8 16.40 -2.53 -0.88
C ILE A 8 14.94 -2.83 -1.24
N ALA A 9 14.09 -3.15 -0.26
CA ALA A 9 12.69 -3.47 -0.50
C ALA A 9 11.95 -2.31 -1.18
N GLU A 10 12.15 -1.07 -0.71
CA GLU A 10 11.56 0.13 -1.28
C GLU A 10 11.95 0.29 -2.76
N GLY A 11 13.24 0.09 -3.09
CA GLY A 11 13.75 0.16 -4.46
C GLY A 11 13.23 -0.92 -5.40
N LEU A 12 12.69 -2.02 -4.87
CA LEU A 12 12.10 -3.11 -5.65
C LEU A 12 10.63 -2.86 -6.03
N LEU A 13 9.93 -1.98 -5.32
CA LEU A 13 8.52 -1.69 -5.58
C LEU A 13 8.33 -0.87 -6.86
N CYS A 14 7.24 -1.12 -7.59
CA CYS A 14 6.86 -0.33 -8.77
C CYS A 14 7.98 -0.28 -9.84
N SER A 15 8.73 -1.38 -9.94
CA SER A 15 9.93 -1.53 -10.77
C SER A 15 9.74 -2.58 -11.85
N ASN A 16 10.82 -2.96 -12.54
CA ASN A 16 10.79 -4.01 -13.56
C ASN A 16 11.01 -5.43 -13.02
N HIS A 17 11.00 -5.61 -11.70
CA HIS A 17 11.16 -6.92 -11.06
C HIS A 17 9.88 -7.75 -11.09
N SER A 18 10.01 -9.07 -10.96
CA SER A 18 8.85 -9.98 -11.00
C SER A 18 7.88 -9.70 -9.85
N ARG A 19 6.61 -10.03 -10.07
CA ARG A 19 5.55 -9.88 -9.05
C ARG A 19 5.89 -10.56 -7.72
N GLN A 20 6.56 -11.72 -7.77
CA GLN A 20 6.96 -12.41 -6.53
C GLN A 20 7.97 -11.59 -5.71
N VAL A 21 8.90 -10.91 -6.39
CA VAL A 21 9.89 -10.04 -5.76
C VAL A 21 9.21 -8.80 -5.17
N GLN A 22 8.28 -8.18 -5.90
CA GLN A 22 7.53 -7.02 -5.41
C GLN A 22 6.66 -7.38 -4.20
N ILE A 23 5.97 -8.52 -4.21
CA ILE A 23 5.22 -9.03 -3.04
C ILE A 23 6.15 -9.30 -1.84
N ALA A 24 7.32 -9.90 -2.06
CA ALA A 24 8.28 -10.11 -0.99
C ALA A 24 8.77 -8.78 -0.39
N ALA A 25 9.04 -7.79 -1.25
CA ALA A 25 9.39 -6.45 -0.82
C ALA A 25 8.27 -5.79 0.00
N LEU A 26 7.01 -5.87 -0.45
CA LEU A 26 5.86 -5.35 0.30
C LEU A 26 5.71 -5.99 1.69
N ARG A 27 6.02 -7.29 1.85
CA ARG A 27 6.05 -7.94 3.16
C ARG A 27 7.14 -7.39 4.08
N VAL A 28 8.31 -7.07 3.53
CA VAL A 28 9.37 -6.38 4.28
C VAL A 28 8.92 -4.98 4.67
N ILE A 29 8.28 -4.25 3.78
CA ILE A 29 7.75 -2.90 4.06
C ILE A 29 6.63 -2.92 5.10
N LYS A 30 5.71 -3.90 5.05
CA LYS A 30 4.70 -4.08 6.11
C LYS A 30 5.36 -4.37 7.46
N ALA A 31 6.60 -4.86 7.44
CA ALA A 31 7.30 -5.32 8.61
C ALA A 31 8.16 -4.27 9.34
N VAL A 32 8.25 -3.05 8.81
CA VAL A 32 9.15 -2.04 9.37
C VAL A 32 8.49 -1.16 10.42
N ASP A 33 9.32 -0.41 11.14
CA ASP A 33 8.87 0.59 12.10
C ASP A 33 8.09 1.72 11.40
N PRO A 34 7.00 2.24 12.00
CA PRO A 34 6.21 3.29 11.39
C PRO A 34 6.96 4.57 11.04
N SER A 35 8.08 4.86 11.71
CA SER A 35 8.95 6.01 11.41
C SER A 35 9.57 5.97 10.01
N LEU A 36 9.53 4.83 9.32
CA LEU A 36 10.05 4.66 7.97
C LEU A 36 9.00 4.92 6.87
N TYR A 37 7.71 5.10 7.21
CA TYR A 37 6.68 5.44 6.22
C TYR A 37 6.73 6.91 5.83
N ASP A 38 7.65 7.26 4.93
CA ASP A 38 7.77 8.60 4.37
C ASP A 38 6.85 8.82 3.15
N ASN A 39 6.77 10.08 2.71
CA ASN A 39 5.98 10.47 1.54
C ASN A 39 6.41 9.77 0.26
N LYS A 40 7.68 9.36 0.14
CA LYS A 40 8.18 8.69 -1.05
C LYS A 40 7.60 7.28 -1.13
N LEU A 41 7.65 6.52 -0.04
CA LEU A 41 7.04 5.21 0.04
C LEU A 41 5.52 5.28 -0.12
N ILE A 42 4.85 6.22 0.54
CA ILE A 42 3.38 6.41 0.40
C ILE A 42 3.00 6.63 -1.06
N ASN A 43 3.74 7.47 -1.79
CA ASN A 43 3.49 7.71 -3.21
C ASN A 43 3.67 6.44 -4.06
N VAL A 44 4.67 5.60 -3.76
CA VAL A 44 4.87 4.32 -4.45
C VAL A 44 3.72 3.36 -4.19
N LEU A 45 3.26 3.24 -2.94
CA LEU A 45 2.11 2.40 -2.57
C LEU A 45 0.81 2.86 -3.24
N VAL A 46 0.58 4.18 -3.31
CA VAL A 46 -0.55 4.77 -4.05
C VAL A 46 -0.48 4.41 -5.54
N ARG A 47 0.70 4.43 -6.15
CA ARG A 47 0.88 4.04 -7.57
C ARG A 47 0.63 2.56 -7.80
N LEU A 48 1.05 1.69 -6.88
CA LEU A 48 0.73 0.26 -6.93
C LEU A 48 -0.78 0.05 -6.90
N PHE A 49 -1.48 0.63 -5.92
CA PHE A 49 -2.93 0.51 -5.84
C PHE A 49 -3.66 1.07 -7.07
N ARG A 50 -3.21 2.22 -7.58
CA ARG A 50 -3.78 2.84 -8.80
C ARG A 50 -3.37 2.14 -10.09
N ASN A 51 -2.48 1.14 -10.03
CA ASN A 51 -1.94 0.46 -11.19
C ASN A 51 -1.30 1.44 -12.20
N THR A 52 -0.49 2.39 -11.72
CA THR A 52 0.23 3.40 -12.53
C THR A 52 1.75 3.20 -12.50
N CYS A 53 2.17 1.98 -12.15
CA CYS A 53 3.56 1.54 -12.26
C CYS A 53 3.92 1.19 -13.71
N PRO A 54 5.22 1.17 -14.07
CA PRO A 54 5.64 0.77 -15.42
C PRO A 54 5.19 -0.64 -15.80
N GLN A 55 5.11 -1.54 -14.82
CA GLN A 55 4.51 -2.87 -14.98
C GLN A 55 3.10 -2.91 -14.39
N PRO A 56 2.16 -3.65 -15.03
CA PRO A 56 0.83 -3.84 -14.48
C PRO A 56 0.89 -4.50 -13.10
N THR A 57 0.27 -3.82 -12.14
CA THR A 57 0.12 -4.27 -10.76
C THR A 57 -1.04 -5.26 -10.68
N SER A 58 -0.84 -6.37 -9.98
CA SER A 58 -1.89 -7.35 -9.71
C SER A 58 -2.83 -6.89 -8.59
N THR A 59 -4.00 -7.53 -8.50
CA THR A 59 -4.95 -7.31 -7.39
C THR A 59 -4.29 -7.60 -6.03
N GLY A 60 -3.45 -8.63 -5.92
CA GLY A 60 -2.75 -8.96 -4.66
C GLY A 60 -1.71 -7.91 -4.24
N GLU A 61 -0.94 -7.36 -5.18
CA GLU A 61 -0.02 -6.24 -4.90
C GLU A 61 -0.81 -4.99 -4.47
N SER A 62 -1.95 -4.72 -5.12
CA SER A 62 -2.81 -3.60 -4.80
C SER A 62 -3.45 -3.72 -3.40
N GLN A 63 -3.93 -4.91 -3.04
CA GLN A 63 -4.49 -5.19 -1.72
C GLN A 63 -3.44 -5.03 -0.62
N MET A 64 -2.22 -5.54 -0.84
CA MET A 64 -1.14 -5.39 0.14
C MET A 64 -0.69 -3.92 0.27
N ALA A 65 -0.72 -3.14 -0.81
CA ALA A 65 -0.48 -1.71 -0.72
C ALA A 65 -1.56 -1.00 0.13
N VAL A 66 -2.83 -1.37 -0.02
CA VAL A 66 -3.93 -0.85 0.81
C VAL A 66 -3.74 -1.21 2.28
N ASP A 67 -3.38 -2.46 2.59
CA ASP A 67 -3.13 -2.87 3.97
C ASP A 67 -2.08 -1.99 4.65
N ILE A 68 -1.00 -1.68 3.93
CA ILE A 68 0.07 -0.84 4.47
C ILE A 68 -0.43 0.61 4.60
N LEU A 69 -1.10 1.15 3.59
CA LEU A 69 -1.59 2.53 3.61
C LEU A 69 -2.64 2.77 4.68
N MET A 70 -3.52 1.81 4.96
CA MET A 70 -4.63 1.98 5.91
C MET A 70 -4.24 1.64 7.34
N ASN A 71 -3.32 0.69 7.55
CA ASN A 71 -3.02 0.18 8.90
C ASN A 71 -1.64 0.58 9.44
N CYS A 72 -0.73 1.08 8.58
CA CYS A 72 0.67 1.29 8.97
C CYS A 72 1.13 2.74 8.83
N VAL A 73 0.56 3.46 7.87
CA VAL A 73 0.94 4.86 7.57
C VAL A 73 0.31 5.80 8.61
N PRO A 74 1.11 6.65 9.28
CA PRO A 74 0.58 7.76 10.07
C PRO A 74 -0.29 8.67 9.19
N GLU A 75 -1.42 9.14 9.69
CA GLU A 75 -2.40 9.94 8.90
C GLU A 75 -3.04 9.18 7.71
N HIS A 76 -3.24 7.87 7.84
CA HIS A 76 -3.94 7.03 6.85
C HIS A 76 -5.26 7.63 6.32
N GLN A 77 -5.97 8.42 7.12
CA GLN A 77 -7.20 9.14 6.71
C GLN A 77 -6.97 10.12 5.53
N HIS A 78 -5.82 10.80 5.48
CA HIS A 78 -5.47 11.67 4.35
C HIS A 78 -5.28 10.86 3.08
N THR A 79 -4.55 9.74 3.18
CA THR A 79 -4.31 8.81 2.08
C THR A 79 -5.61 8.18 1.57
N ALA A 80 -6.50 7.75 2.48
CA ALA A 80 -7.81 7.22 2.14
C ALA A 80 -8.62 8.24 1.34
N THR A 81 -8.67 9.49 1.81
CA THR A 81 -9.36 10.59 1.12
C THR A 81 -8.78 10.84 -0.27
N LEU A 82 -7.45 10.82 -0.40
CA LEU A 82 -6.77 10.98 -1.69
C LEU A 82 -7.16 9.87 -2.68
N LEU A 83 -7.25 8.62 -2.21
CA LEU A 83 -7.62 7.48 -3.04
C LEU A 83 -9.09 7.54 -3.47
N LEU A 84 -10.01 7.84 -2.55
CA LEU A 84 -11.44 8.00 -2.85
C LEU A 84 -11.71 9.08 -3.92
N ARG A 85 -10.95 10.19 -3.90
CA ARG A 85 -11.06 11.25 -4.92
C ARG A 85 -10.67 10.82 -6.33
N THR A 86 -9.98 9.70 -6.47
CA THR A 86 -9.53 9.16 -7.75
C THR A 86 -10.31 7.94 -8.21
N GLU A 87 -11.37 7.60 -7.49
CA GLU A 87 -12.32 6.59 -7.92
C GLU A 87 -13.01 7.01 -9.23
N SER A 88 -13.02 6.12 -10.21
CA SER A 88 -13.81 6.29 -11.43
C SER A 88 -15.23 5.75 -11.19
N THR A 89 -16.21 6.29 -11.92
CA THR A 89 -17.61 5.82 -11.86
C THR A 89 -17.79 4.34 -12.25
N HIS A 90 -16.82 3.78 -12.98
CA HIS A 90 -16.72 2.36 -13.30
C HIS A 90 -15.26 1.93 -13.09
N PRO A 91 -14.92 1.38 -11.91
CA PRO A 91 -13.56 0.93 -11.66
C PRO A 91 -13.23 -0.35 -12.44
N ASP A 92 -12.05 -0.41 -13.04
CA ASP A 92 -11.59 -1.56 -13.82
C ASP A 92 -11.40 -2.84 -12.99
N ASP A 93 -11.21 -2.71 -11.67
CA ASP A 93 -11.02 -3.81 -10.73
C ASP A 93 -11.93 -3.61 -9.52
N HIS A 94 -13.15 -4.14 -9.62
CA HIS A 94 -14.16 -4.06 -8.56
C HIS A 94 -13.72 -4.80 -7.28
N GLU A 95 -12.92 -5.86 -7.39
CA GLU A 95 -12.42 -6.61 -6.23
C GLU A 95 -11.48 -5.74 -5.40
N LYS A 96 -10.52 -5.09 -6.07
CA LYS A 96 -9.57 -4.15 -5.46
C LYS A 96 -10.28 -3.01 -4.73
N TRP A 97 -11.27 -2.37 -5.37
CA TRP A 97 -11.98 -1.24 -4.76
C TRP A 97 -12.87 -1.67 -3.59
N ASN A 98 -13.57 -2.80 -3.72
CA ASN A 98 -14.34 -3.36 -2.61
C ASN A 98 -13.45 -3.67 -1.40
N TYR A 99 -12.25 -4.19 -1.63
CA TYR A 99 -11.26 -4.39 -0.57
C TYR A 99 -10.87 -3.07 0.10
N PHE A 100 -10.59 -2.04 -0.70
CA PHE A 100 -10.24 -0.72 -0.18
C PHE A 100 -11.34 -0.11 0.69
N TYR A 101 -12.62 -0.17 0.31
CA TYR A 101 -13.69 0.35 1.15
C TYR A 101 -13.78 -0.35 2.50
N LYS A 102 -13.64 -1.68 2.51
CA LYS A 102 -13.61 -2.45 3.77
C LYS A 102 -12.43 -2.06 4.65
N ALA A 103 -11.26 -1.82 4.05
CA ALA A 103 -10.08 -1.38 4.78
C ALA A 103 -10.26 0.03 5.39
N VAL A 104 -10.90 0.95 4.67
CA VAL A 104 -11.25 2.30 5.18
C VAL A 104 -12.27 2.22 6.31
N GLU A 105 -13.30 1.36 6.16
CA GLU A 105 -14.29 1.13 7.21
C GLU A 105 -13.64 0.55 8.47
N SER A 106 -12.74 -0.43 8.32
CA SER A 106 -12.05 -1.04 9.46
C SER A 106 -11.04 -0.09 10.13
N SER A 107 -10.33 0.74 9.36
CA SER A 107 -9.35 1.68 9.93
C SER A 107 -10.03 2.72 10.83
N GLY A 108 -11.26 3.14 10.50
CA GLY A 108 -12.05 4.05 11.35
C GLY A 108 -12.50 3.45 12.68
N LEU A 109 -12.43 2.12 12.84
CA LEU A 109 -12.76 1.41 14.07
C LEU A 109 -11.52 1.06 14.91
N GLN A 110 -10.32 1.21 14.35
CA GLN A 110 -9.03 0.78 14.94
C GLN A 110 -8.10 1.98 15.14
N ASP A 111 -8.43 2.87 16.07
CA ASP A 111 -7.59 4.04 16.41
C ASP A 111 -6.29 3.66 17.17
N ASP A 112 -6.11 2.39 17.57
CA ASP A 112 -5.03 1.95 18.47
C ASP A 112 -4.22 0.70 18.02
N LEU A 113 -4.33 0.22 16.76
CA LEU A 113 -3.69 -1.05 16.36
C LEU A 113 -2.42 -0.93 15.50
N VAL A 114 -1.48 -1.79 15.88
CA VAL A 114 -0.19 -2.06 15.25
C VAL A 114 -0.41 -2.70 13.86
N CYS A 115 0.37 -2.26 12.86
CA CYS A 115 0.42 -2.66 11.42
C CYS A 115 0.39 -4.18 11.09
N TRP A 116 0.33 -5.06 12.09
CA TRP A 116 0.61 -6.49 12.01
C TRP A 116 -0.52 -7.43 12.43
N SER A 117 -1.73 -6.95 12.73
CA SER A 117 -2.86 -7.85 13.05
C SER A 117 -3.46 -8.51 11.82
#